data_AF-A0AA36MS53-F1
#
_entry.id   AF-A0AA36MS53-F1
#
_cell.length_a   1.000
_cell.length_b   1.000
_cell.length_c   1.000
_cell.angle_alpha   90.00
_cell.angle_beta   90.00
_cell.angle_gamma   90.00
#
_symmetry.space_group_name_H-M   'P 1'
#
loop_
_entity.id
_entity.type
_entity.pdbx_description
1 polymer ?
#
loop_
_entity_poly.entity_id
_entity_poly.type
_entity_poly.pdbx_seq_one_letter_code
_entity_poly.pdbx_strand_id
1 'polypeptide(L)'
;MRPSLGVGTSQASLWQQKKPCAGREVLCDPPSESSDWKRMMFEELKVEDGGLFTEVMRRAREKLKDFPDNLTKFPILLLEVPRTTTEGINLISSTAKDVATDKIGSAIHVIVSASSAAVALAFDAGGTERQEDIWVGDLTEEEAKEFLALHGHENKWEDFVDACGFRIGNLAKACENLKKGMSLDNTKQEYQRLATVEVVGFLELQAHPKVTGREMLQELLKVYPEGIPEVSNGIRILPREVAALIRNKSCHAVYFHPIKKRFFFASKLHKEAAEAQLANP
;
A
#
# COMPACT_ATOMS: atom_id res chain seq x y z
N MET A 1 -7.31 -46.11 -63.58
CA MET A 1 -5.96 -46.71 -63.56
C MET A 1 -5.31 -46.40 -62.21
N ARG A 2 -4.79 -47.43 -61.52
CA ARG A 2 -3.91 -47.37 -60.32
C ARG A 2 -2.59 -46.63 -60.67
N PRO A 3 -1.69 -46.20 -59.73
CA PRO A 3 -1.43 -46.84 -58.43
C PRO A 3 -1.02 -45.98 -57.21
N SER A 4 -0.99 -46.70 -56.09
CA SER A 4 -0.32 -46.56 -54.79
C SER A 4 0.88 -45.63 -54.64
N LEU A 5 1.00 -44.99 -53.47
CA LEU A 5 2.22 -44.95 -52.66
C LEU A 5 1.86 -44.95 -51.17
N GLY A 6 2.63 -45.70 -50.38
CA GLY A 6 2.38 -46.01 -48.99
C GLY A 6 3.17 -45.15 -47.99
N VAL A 7 2.66 -45.20 -46.76
CA VAL A 7 3.31 -45.26 -45.43
C VAL A 7 4.62 -44.49 -45.22
N GLY A 8 4.55 -43.51 -44.31
CA GLY A 8 5.69 -42.93 -43.59
C GLY A 8 5.22 -42.01 -42.46
N THR A 9 5.20 -42.56 -41.25
CA THR A 9 4.97 -41.96 -39.92
C THR A 9 5.67 -40.59 -39.73
N SER A 10 5.11 -39.59 -39.04
CA SER A 10 5.04 -39.54 -37.57
C SER A 10 4.46 -38.18 -37.11
N GLN A 11 3.61 -38.23 -36.08
CA GLN A 11 3.30 -37.22 -35.06
C GLN A 11 2.68 -35.87 -35.48
N ALA A 12 1.34 -35.84 -35.49
CA ALA A 12 0.55 -34.74 -34.92
C ALA A 12 -0.83 -35.30 -34.55
N SER A 13 -0.91 -35.88 -33.35
CA SER A 13 -2.15 -36.47 -32.85
C SER A 13 -3.10 -35.41 -32.29
N LEU A 14 -4.31 -35.43 -32.84
CA LEU A 14 -5.58 -35.39 -32.11
C LEU A 14 -6.08 -34.02 -31.61
N TRP A 15 -6.60 -33.22 -32.53
CA TRP A 15 -7.87 -32.51 -32.30
C TRP A 15 -9.03 -33.37 -32.83
N GLN A 16 -9.49 -34.33 -32.03
CA GLN A 16 -10.72 -35.06 -32.29
C GLN A 16 -11.86 -34.51 -31.42
N GLN A 17 -12.83 -33.92 -32.10
CA GLN A 17 -14.27 -34.11 -31.94
C GLN A 17 -14.79 -34.44 -30.52
N LYS A 18 -15.35 -33.43 -29.86
CA LYS A 18 -16.32 -33.61 -28.78
C LYS A 18 -17.68 -34.04 -29.37
N LYS A 19 -18.14 -35.24 -29.03
CA LYS A 19 -19.57 -35.58 -28.93
C LYS A 19 -20.02 -35.42 -27.47
N PRO A 20 -21.34 -35.24 -27.21
CA PRO A 20 -21.84 -34.60 -26.01
C PRO A 20 -21.91 -35.58 -24.84
N CYS A 21 -21.28 -35.24 -23.72
CA CYS A 21 -21.49 -35.95 -22.46
C CYS A 21 -22.51 -35.17 -21.63
N ALA A 22 -23.63 -35.85 -21.39
CA ALA A 22 -24.67 -35.45 -20.47
C ALA A 22 -24.12 -35.33 -19.03
N GLY A 23 -24.68 -34.36 -18.30
CA GLY A 23 -24.87 -34.40 -16.84
C GLY A 23 -23.66 -34.74 -15.98
N ARG A 24 -22.88 -33.72 -15.61
CA ARG A 24 -22.39 -33.43 -14.24
C ARG A 24 -21.53 -32.19 -14.31
N GLU A 25 -21.99 -31.12 -13.68
CA GLU A 25 -21.14 -30.00 -13.28
C GLU A 25 -20.03 -30.56 -12.39
N VAL A 26 -18.82 -30.64 -12.92
CA VAL A 26 -17.63 -30.67 -12.08
C VAL A 26 -17.40 -29.23 -11.68
N LEU A 27 -18.09 -28.82 -10.63
CA LEU A 27 -17.69 -27.67 -9.82
C LEU A 27 -16.23 -27.89 -9.42
N CYS A 28 -15.35 -27.03 -9.91
CA CYS A 28 -14.05 -26.87 -9.27
C CYS A 28 -14.33 -26.43 -7.84
N ASP A 29 -14.01 -27.29 -6.87
CA ASP A 29 -14.04 -26.92 -5.47
C ASP A 29 -13.13 -25.68 -5.26
N PRO A 30 -13.64 -24.55 -4.73
CA PRO A 30 -12.77 -23.48 -4.29
C PRO A 30 -11.96 -23.97 -3.08
N PRO A 31 -10.71 -23.49 -2.87
CA PRO A 31 -9.84 -23.99 -1.82
C PRO A 31 -10.50 -23.81 -0.46
N SER A 32 -10.75 -24.96 0.18
CA SER A 32 -11.27 -25.09 1.54
C SER A 32 -10.14 -24.96 2.56
N GLU A 33 -9.69 -23.73 2.84
CA GLU A 33 -8.92 -23.39 4.04
C GLU A 33 -9.21 -21.91 4.37
N SER A 34 -9.60 -21.48 5.56
CA SER A 34 -10.29 -22.10 6.69
C SER A 34 -10.95 -20.94 7.46
N SER A 35 -11.88 -21.25 8.35
CA SER A 35 -12.48 -20.33 9.32
C SER A 35 -11.50 -19.85 10.42
N ASP A 36 -10.18 -19.81 10.16
CA ASP A 36 -9.11 -19.59 11.17
C ASP A 36 -8.82 -18.13 11.51
N TRP A 37 -9.50 -17.15 10.89
CA TRP A 37 -9.23 -15.74 11.20
C TRP A 37 -9.37 -15.42 12.69
N LYS A 38 -10.24 -16.13 13.43
CA LYS A 38 -10.39 -15.97 14.89
C LYS A 38 -9.15 -16.43 15.64
N ARG A 39 -8.62 -17.61 15.30
CA ARG A 39 -7.36 -18.10 15.89
C ARG A 39 -6.25 -17.12 15.58
N MET A 40 -6.14 -16.72 14.32
CA MET A 40 -5.06 -15.85 13.87
C MET A 40 -5.15 -14.42 14.47
N MET A 41 -6.35 -13.86 14.61
CA MET A 41 -6.53 -12.54 15.25
C MET A 41 -6.32 -12.57 16.77
N PHE A 42 -6.87 -13.56 17.47
CA PHE A 42 -6.93 -13.53 18.94
C PHE A 42 -5.77 -14.27 19.59
N GLU A 43 -5.24 -15.32 18.95
CA GLU A 43 -4.12 -16.10 19.47
C GLU A 43 -2.79 -15.62 18.89
N GLU A 44 -2.72 -15.37 17.58
CA GLU A 44 -1.44 -15.01 16.92
C GLU A 44 -1.17 -13.50 16.99
N LEU A 45 -2.16 -12.64 16.74
CA LEU A 45 -2.02 -11.16 16.85
C LEU A 45 -2.30 -10.61 18.26
N LYS A 46 -2.67 -11.47 19.22
CA LYS A 46 -2.94 -11.11 20.62
C LYS A 46 -3.95 -9.96 20.80
N VAL A 47 -4.97 -9.89 19.96
CA VAL A 47 -6.06 -8.91 20.15
C VAL A 47 -6.84 -9.30 21.41
N GLU A 48 -6.74 -8.47 22.46
CA GLU A 48 -7.22 -8.81 23.82
C GLU A 48 -8.75 -8.97 23.93
N ASP A 49 -9.53 -8.35 23.04
CA ASP A 49 -11.01 -8.33 23.14
C ASP A 49 -11.72 -8.90 21.90
N GLY A 50 -11.55 -10.21 21.68
CA GLY A 50 -12.25 -10.92 20.60
C GLY A 50 -13.75 -11.12 20.81
N GLY A 51 -14.22 -10.98 22.06
CA GLY A 51 -15.63 -10.99 22.40
C GLY A 51 -16.35 -9.78 21.82
N LEU A 52 -15.78 -8.58 22.00
CA LEU A 52 -16.35 -7.35 21.46
C LEU A 52 -16.38 -7.36 19.92
N PHE A 53 -15.31 -7.79 19.27
CA PHE A 53 -15.28 -7.90 17.80
C PHE A 53 -16.35 -8.87 17.30
N THR A 54 -16.43 -10.08 17.88
CA THR A 54 -17.42 -11.08 17.46
C THR A 54 -18.86 -10.59 17.68
N GLU A 55 -19.12 -9.89 18.77
CA GLU A 55 -20.43 -9.32 19.08
C GLU A 55 -20.79 -8.16 18.13
N VAL A 56 -19.84 -7.29 17.78
CA VAL A 56 -20.02 -6.25 16.75
C VAL A 56 -20.37 -6.89 15.41
N MET A 57 -19.63 -7.93 15.00
CA MET A 57 -19.89 -8.70 13.77
C MET A 57 -21.25 -9.40 13.78
N ARG A 58 -21.73 -9.86 14.95
CA ARG A 58 -23.05 -10.51 15.10
C ARG A 58 -24.17 -9.47 14.96
N ARG A 59 -24.08 -8.36 15.69
CA ARG A 59 -25.08 -7.26 15.66
C ARG A 59 -25.16 -6.60 14.28
N ALA A 60 -24.01 -6.43 13.63
CA ALA A 60 -23.89 -6.01 12.24
C ALA A 60 -24.76 -6.85 11.31
N ARG A 61 -24.55 -8.17 11.34
CA ARG A 61 -25.30 -9.12 10.51
C ARG A 61 -26.79 -9.12 10.82
N GLU A 62 -27.17 -9.07 12.08
CA GLU A 62 -28.58 -9.02 12.46
C GLU A 62 -29.28 -7.77 11.91
N LYS A 63 -28.66 -6.61 12.02
CA LYS A 63 -29.21 -5.36 11.46
C LYS A 63 -29.32 -5.37 9.94
N LEU A 64 -28.43 -6.09 9.25
CA LEU A 64 -28.41 -6.13 7.79
C LEU A 64 -29.45 -7.07 7.17
N LYS A 65 -29.97 -8.04 7.92
CA LYS A 65 -31.08 -8.89 7.46
C LYS A 65 -32.32 -8.08 7.08
N ASP A 66 -32.52 -6.95 7.74
CA ASP A 66 -33.68 -6.08 7.53
C ASP A 66 -33.47 -5.09 6.35
N PHE A 67 -32.25 -4.99 5.82
CA PHE A 67 -31.89 -3.99 4.78
C PHE A 67 -30.91 -4.54 3.74
N PRO A 68 -31.29 -5.56 2.95
CA PRO A 68 -30.39 -6.26 2.03
C PRO A 68 -29.76 -5.36 0.95
N ASP A 69 -30.45 -4.28 0.54
CA ASP A 69 -30.03 -3.41 -0.56
C ASP A 69 -29.51 -2.03 -0.11
N ASN A 70 -29.34 -1.81 1.20
CA ASN A 70 -28.95 -0.49 1.71
C ASN A 70 -27.47 -0.42 2.10
N LEU A 71 -26.62 -0.13 1.11
CA LEU A 71 -25.16 0.04 1.26
C LEU A 71 -24.77 1.02 2.38
N THR A 72 -25.61 2.02 2.68
CA THR A 72 -25.33 3.01 3.75
C THR A 72 -25.52 2.48 5.18
N LYS A 73 -26.07 1.26 5.34
CA LYS A 73 -26.30 0.61 6.64
C LYS A 73 -25.32 -0.50 6.96
N PHE A 74 -24.43 -0.85 6.04
CA PHE A 74 -23.36 -1.79 6.31
C PHE A 74 -22.37 -1.17 7.29
N PRO A 75 -22.05 -1.86 8.40
CA PRO A 75 -21.00 -1.42 9.29
C PRO A 75 -19.70 -1.25 8.52
N ILE A 76 -18.88 -0.31 8.98
CA ILE A 76 -17.55 -0.08 8.48
C ILE A 76 -16.57 -0.64 9.50
N LEU A 77 -15.70 -1.54 9.05
CA LEU A 77 -14.52 -1.96 9.81
C LEU A 77 -13.33 -1.15 9.31
N LEU A 78 -12.82 -0.27 10.18
CA LEU A 78 -11.58 0.45 9.92
C LEU A 78 -10.39 -0.35 10.47
N LEU A 79 -9.48 -0.75 9.59
CA LEU A 79 -8.22 -1.39 9.94
C LEU A 79 -7.09 -0.39 9.73
N GLU A 80 -6.55 0.14 10.83
CA GLU A 80 -5.36 0.98 10.80
C GLU A 80 -4.11 0.11 10.81
N VAL A 81 -3.26 0.27 9.80
CA VAL A 81 -2.00 -0.48 9.66
C VAL A 81 -0.82 0.50 9.74
N PRO A 82 -0.12 0.55 10.89
CA PRO A 82 1.01 1.43 11.09
C PRO A 82 2.15 1.19 10.10
N ARG A 83 2.95 2.24 9.83
CA ARG A 83 4.14 2.13 8.97
C ARG A 83 5.18 1.14 9.50
N THR A 84 5.19 0.91 10.82
CA THR A 84 6.13 0.01 11.53
C THR A 84 5.71 -1.45 11.50
N THR A 85 4.55 -1.78 10.93
CA THR A 85 4.09 -3.17 10.80
C THR A 85 4.96 -3.90 9.79
N THR A 86 5.88 -4.75 10.26
CA THR A 86 6.77 -5.56 9.42
C THR A 86 6.25 -6.99 9.21
N GLU A 87 5.46 -7.51 10.16
CA GLU A 87 4.91 -8.86 10.17
C GLU A 87 3.37 -8.84 10.19
N GLY A 88 2.73 -9.95 9.83
CA GLY A 88 1.27 -10.10 9.93
C GLY A 88 0.42 -9.39 8.87
N ILE A 89 1.01 -8.68 7.90
CA ILE A 89 0.25 -8.00 6.83
C ILE A 89 -0.61 -8.98 6.03
N ASN A 90 -0.06 -10.16 5.69
CA ASN A 90 -0.81 -11.21 4.99
C ASN A 90 -2.03 -11.65 5.79
N LEU A 91 -1.92 -11.70 7.11
CA LEU A 91 -3.02 -12.05 8.00
C LEU A 91 -4.08 -10.93 8.06
N ILE A 92 -3.67 -9.68 8.22
CA ILE A 92 -4.60 -8.53 8.18
C ILE A 92 -5.35 -8.54 6.84
N SER A 93 -4.64 -8.81 5.74
CA SER A 93 -5.20 -8.91 4.40
C SER A 93 -6.22 -10.05 4.28
N SER A 94 -5.86 -11.28 4.66
CA SER A 94 -6.78 -12.42 4.63
C SER A 94 -8.01 -12.18 5.52
N THR A 95 -7.83 -11.60 6.69
CA THR A 95 -8.94 -11.26 7.60
C THR A 95 -9.89 -10.26 6.95
N ALA A 96 -9.37 -9.20 6.34
CA ALA A 96 -10.19 -8.22 5.63
C ALA A 96 -10.97 -8.87 4.48
N LYS A 97 -10.35 -9.76 3.70
CA LYS A 97 -11.04 -10.52 2.65
C LYS A 97 -12.17 -11.37 3.21
N ASP A 98 -11.90 -12.14 4.25
CA ASP A 98 -12.86 -13.07 4.82
C ASP A 98 -14.08 -12.33 5.40
N VAL A 99 -13.85 -11.15 5.98
CA VAL A 99 -14.91 -10.28 6.51
C VAL A 99 -15.68 -9.56 5.41
N ALA A 100 -15.01 -9.12 4.33
CA ALA A 100 -15.62 -8.40 3.23
C ALA A 100 -16.34 -9.29 2.20
N THR A 101 -16.07 -10.61 2.16
CA THR A 101 -16.58 -11.53 1.12
C THR A 101 -17.67 -12.49 1.61
N ASP A 102 -18.34 -13.13 0.65
CA ASP A 102 -19.58 -13.93 0.80
C ASP A 102 -19.49 -15.15 1.74
N LYS A 103 -18.32 -15.55 2.24
CA LYS A 103 -18.22 -16.59 3.29
C LYS A 103 -18.96 -16.20 4.57
N ILE A 104 -19.11 -14.90 4.81
CA ILE A 104 -19.88 -14.33 5.93
C ILE A 104 -21.12 -13.54 5.43
N GLY A 105 -21.31 -13.46 4.10
CA GLY A 105 -22.38 -12.74 3.42
C GLY A 105 -22.17 -11.24 3.47
N SER A 106 -21.20 -10.71 2.71
CA SER A 106 -20.97 -9.27 2.42
C SER A 106 -21.41 -8.29 3.51
N ALA A 107 -21.11 -8.59 4.78
CA ALA A 107 -21.83 -7.97 5.89
C ALA A 107 -21.21 -6.64 6.34
N ILE A 108 -20.05 -6.27 5.83
CA ILE A 108 -19.26 -5.13 6.30
C ILE A 108 -18.42 -4.56 5.17
N HIS A 109 -18.32 -3.24 5.12
CA HIS A 109 -17.31 -2.55 4.32
C HIS A 109 -16.01 -2.45 5.12
N VAL A 110 -14.90 -2.91 4.55
CA VAL A 110 -13.59 -2.81 5.20
C VAL A 110 -12.82 -1.65 4.60
N ILE A 111 -12.42 -0.70 5.44
CA ILE A 111 -11.50 0.38 5.06
C ILE A 111 -10.16 0.06 5.69
N VAL A 112 -9.11 -0.01 4.88
CA VAL A 112 -7.75 -0.23 5.34
C VAL A 112 -6.99 1.08 5.24
N SER A 113 -6.65 1.66 6.38
CA SER A 113 -5.84 2.87 6.47
C SER A 113 -4.38 2.47 6.69
N ALA A 114 -3.60 2.47 5.62
CA ALA A 114 -2.16 2.18 5.69
C ALA A 114 -1.38 3.48 5.88
N SER A 115 -0.60 3.59 6.97
CA SER A 115 0.20 4.81 7.25
C SER A 115 1.42 4.99 6.33
N SER A 116 1.64 4.10 5.36
CA SER A 116 2.66 4.26 4.32
C SER A 116 2.29 3.51 3.04
N ALA A 117 2.76 4.02 1.91
CA ALA A 117 2.62 3.37 0.60
C ALA A 117 3.24 1.97 0.57
N ALA A 118 4.33 1.76 1.31
CA ALA A 118 5.01 0.47 1.38
C ALA A 118 4.15 -0.60 2.09
N VAL A 119 3.37 -0.20 3.08
CA VAL A 119 2.38 -1.06 3.74
C VAL A 119 1.17 -1.28 2.85
N ALA A 120 0.66 -0.22 2.21
CA ALA A 120 -0.47 -0.31 1.27
C ALA A 120 -0.20 -1.32 0.14
N LEU A 121 0.99 -1.28 -0.46
CA LEU A 121 1.39 -2.21 -1.53
C LEU A 121 1.54 -3.67 -1.10
N ALA A 122 1.75 -3.91 0.19
CA ALA A 122 1.81 -5.25 0.74
C ALA A 122 0.43 -5.82 1.04
N PHE A 123 -0.60 -4.96 1.06
CA PHE A 123 -1.98 -5.39 1.14
C PHE A 123 -2.46 -5.89 -0.22
N ASP A 124 -3.24 -6.95 -0.21
CA ASP A 124 -3.77 -7.56 -1.42
C ASP A 124 -5.14 -8.13 -1.07
N ALA A 125 -6.23 -7.42 -1.35
CA ALA A 125 -7.59 -7.87 -1.07
C ALA A 125 -8.12 -8.94 -2.06
N GLY A 126 -7.23 -9.61 -2.81
CA GLY A 126 -7.60 -10.58 -3.83
C GLY A 126 -7.82 -9.92 -5.19
N GLY A 127 -6.91 -9.02 -5.58
CA GLY A 127 -6.94 -8.34 -6.87
C GLY A 127 -7.69 -7.00 -6.89
N THR A 128 -7.51 -6.26 -8.00
CA THR A 128 -8.09 -4.92 -8.22
C THR A 128 -9.61 -4.93 -8.37
N GLU A 129 -10.20 -6.09 -8.60
CA GLU A 129 -11.65 -6.31 -8.66
C GLU A 129 -12.33 -6.23 -7.28
N ARG A 130 -11.55 -6.33 -6.19
CA ARG A 130 -12.03 -6.33 -4.80
C ARG A 130 -11.43 -5.20 -3.96
N GLN A 131 -10.54 -4.40 -4.56
CA GLN A 131 -9.78 -3.36 -3.88
C GLN A 131 -9.84 -2.07 -4.69
N GLU A 132 -10.33 -1.01 -4.06
CA GLU A 132 -10.22 0.35 -4.58
C GLU A 132 -9.16 1.11 -3.77
N ASP A 133 -8.07 1.49 -4.44
CA ASP A 133 -6.98 2.22 -3.83
C ASP A 133 -7.25 3.72 -3.87
N ILE A 134 -7.45 4.32 -2.69
CA ILE A 134 -7.53 5.77 -2.52
C ILE A 134 -6.16 6.28 -2.07
N TRP A 135 -5.60 7.22 -2.82
CA TRP A 135 -4.36 7.88 -2.45
C TRP A 135 -4.66 9.25 -1.83
N VAL A 136 -4.28 9.42 -0.57
CA VAL A 136 -4.33 10.71 0.11
C VAL A 136 -2.96 11.37 -0.01
N GLY A 137 -2.90 12.45 -0.79
CA GLY A 137 -1.69 13.23 -1.02
C GLY A 137 -1.34 14.16 0.14
N ASP A 138 -0.23 14.88 -0.04
CA ASP A 138 0.06 16.06 0.78
C ASP A 138 -0.98 17.16 0.48
N LEU A 139 -1.13 18.11 1.41
CA LEU A 139 -2.03 19.24 1.22
C LEU A 139 -1.59 20.10 0.02
N THR A 140 -2.55 20.71 -0.67
CA THR A 140 -2.24 21.81 -1.58
C THR A 140 -1.77 23.04 -0.81
N GLU A 141 -1.28 24.05 -1.54
CA GLU A 141 -0.90 25.33 -0.93
C GLU A 141 -2.09 26.00 -0.23
N GLU A 142 -3.26 26.00 -0.88
CA GLU A 142 -4.50 26.54 -0.35
C GLU A 142 -4.97 25.76 0.88
N GLU A 143 -4.96 24.43 0.82
CA GLU A 143 -5.33 23.57 1.95
C GLU A 143 -4.38 23.76 3.14
N ALA A 144 -3.07 23.93 2.90
CA ALA A 144 -2.10 24.21 3.96
C ALA A 144 -2.31 25.59 4.59
N LYS A 145 -2.61 26.63 3.79
CA LYS A 145 -2.96 27.97 4.28
C LYS A 145 -4.20 27.92 5.17
N GLU A 146 -5.27 27.27 4.72
CA GLU A 146 -6.51 27.12 5.49
C GLU A 146 -6.28 26.32 6.77
N PHE A 147 -5.56 25.20 6.69
CA PHE A 147 -5.20 24.40 7.86
C PHE A 147 -4.45 25.23 8.90
N LEU A 148 -3.44 26.00 8.49
CA LEU A 148 -2.64 26.82 9.40
C LEU A 148 -3.41 28.03 9.93
N ALA A 149 -4.31 28.61 9.15
CA ALA A 149 -5.21 29.68 9.61
C ALA A 149 -6.11 29.19 10.77
N LEU A 150 -6.66 27.98 10.68
CA LEU A 150 -7.43 27.35 11.76
C LEU A 150 -6.60 27.16 13.05
N HIS A 151 -5.28 27.10 12.93
CA HIS A 151 -4.35 26.99 14.05
C HIS A 151 -3.76 28.34 14.51
N GLY A 152 -4.21 29.46 13.94
CA GLY A 152 -3.74 30.80 14.29
C GLY A 152 -2.41 31.19 13.65
N HIS A 153 -2.06 30.59 12.52
CA HIS A 153 -0.78 30.76 11.83
C HIS A 153 -0.92 31.21 10.36
N GLU A 154 -2.03 31.87 10.01
CA GLU A 154 -2.33 32.36 8.65
C GLU A 154 -1.16 33.09 7.98
N ASN A 155 -0.51 34.00 8.70
CA ASN A 155 0.58 34.84 8.17
C ASN A 155 1.97 34.18 8.19
N LYS A 156 2.07 32.89 8.55
CA LYS A 156 3.34 32.16 8.70
C LYS A 156 3.39 30.87 7.90
N TRP A 157 2.44 30.66 6.97
CA TRP A 157 2.30 29.38 6.30
C TRP A 157 3.56 28.96 5.52
N GLU A 158 4.26 29.93 4.91
CA GLU A 158 5.52 29.70 4.19
C GLU A 158 6.61 29.14 5.10
N ASP A 159 6.77 29.70 6.32
CA ASP A 159 7.75 29.24 7.31
C ASP A 159 7.46 27.80 7.75
N PHE A 160 6.18 27.45 7.93
CA PHE A 160 5.76 26.09 8.28
C PHE A 160 6.03 25.09 7.16
N VAL A 161 5.69 25.46 5.93
CA VAL A 161 5.92 24.62 4.75
C VAL A 161 7.41 24.44 4.48
N ASP A 162 8.22 25.48 4.64
CA ASP A 162 9.68 25.39 4.53
C ASP A 162 10.28 24.50 5.63
N ALA A 163 9.73 24.54 6.84
CA ALA A 163 10.21 23.72 7.95
C ALA A 163 9.84 22.24 7.82
N CYS A 164 8.64 21.90 7.36
CA CYS A 164 8.13 20.53 7.49
C CYS A 164 7.32 19.99 6.29
N GLY A 165 7.20 20.78 5.22
CA GLY A 165 6.48 20.44 3.99
C GLY A 165 4.96 20.55 4.11
N PHE A 166 4.27 19.93 3.15
CA PHE A 166 2.80 19.98 3.01
C PHE A 166 2.05 18.82 3.68
N ARG A 167 2.77 17.92 4.37
CA ARG A 167 2.13 16.79 5.07
C ARG A 167 1.33 17.30 6.27
N ILE A 168 0.02 17.05 6.29
CA ILE A 168 -0.87 17.51 7.37
C ILE A 168 -0.38 17.08 8.77
N GLY A 169 0.10 15.84 8.92
CA GLY A 169 0.64 15.35 10.20
C GLY A 169 1.89 16.09 10.65
N ASN A 170 2.75 16.52 9.71
CA ASN A 170 3.93 17.31 10.04
C ASN A 170 3.56 18.74 10.44
N LEU A 171 2.65 19.36 9.69
CA LEU A 171 2.12 20.69 10.00
C LEU A 171 1.44 20.72 11.37
N ALA A 172 0.60 19.73 11.68
CA ALA A 172 -0.04 19.57 12.98
C ALA A 172 0.99 19.46 14.11
N LYS A 173 2.00 18.61 13.94
CA LYS A 173 3.08 18.43 14.92
C LYS A 173 3.92 19.70 15.10
N ALA A 174 4.20 20.43 14.02
CA ALA A 174 4.89 21.71 14.07
C ALA A 174 4.08 22.74 14.88
N CYS A 175 2.76 22.80 14.68
CA CYS A 175 1.87 23.67 15.45
C CYS A 175 1.92 23.34 16.96
N GLU A 176 1.88 22.04 17.31
CA GLU A 176 2.00 21.61 18.70
C GLU A 176 3.36 21.93 19.31
N ASN A 177 4.45 21.72 18.56
CA ASN A 177 5.80 22.01 19.00
C ASN A 177 5.98 23.51 19.26
N LEU A 178 5.42 24.36 18.41
CA LEU A 178 5.45 25.81 18.58
C LEU A 178 4.72 26.24 19.86
N LYS A 179 3.55 25.63 20.16
CA LYS A 179 2.82 25.85 21.42
C LYS A 179 3.64 25.43 22.65
N LYS A 180 4.54 24.45 22.49
CA LYS A 180 5.47 23.99 23.53
C LYS A 180 6.78 24.81 23.60
N GLY A 181 6.89 25.89 22.82
CA GLY A 181 8.05 26.79 22.81
C GLY A 181 9.19 26.36 21.90
N MET A 182 9.02 25.34 21.05
CA MET A 182 10.02 24.93 20.06
C MET A 182 9.92 25.81 18.81
N SER A 183 11.06 26.25 18.26
CA SER A 183 11.08 27.03 17.03
C SER A 183 10.80 26.18 15.78
N LEU A 184 10.38 26.83 14.70
CA LEU A 184 10.26 26.18 13.38
C LEU A 184 11.63 25.74 12.85
N ASP A 185 12.71 26.46 13.17
CA ASP A 185 14.07 26.04 12.81
C ASP A 185 14.45 24.70 13.43
N ASN A 186 14.13 24.47 14.71
CA ASN A 186 14.36 23.19 15.36
C ASN A 186 13.53 22.08 14.70
N THR A 187 12.30 22.41 14.30
CA THR A 187 11.42 21.49 13.57
C THR A 187 12.01 21.12 12.21
N LYS A 188 12.53 22.12 11.47
CA LYS A 188 13.21 21.94 10.19
C LYS A 188 14.43 21.03 10.32
N GLN A 189 15.29 21.29 11.30
CA GLN A 189 16.48 20.48 11.56
C GLN A 189 16.12 19.02 11.87
N GLU A 190 15.07 18.78 12.66
CA GLU A 190 14.64 17.41 12.98
C GLU A 190 14.11 16.68 11.73
N TYR A 191 13.29 17.32 10.90
CA TYR A 191 12.80 16.70 9.67
C TYR A 191 13.90 16.49 8.63
N GLN A 192 14.86 17.40 8.52
CA GLN A 192 16.07 17.23 7.70
C GLN A 192 16.92 16.05 8.18
N ARG A 193 17.10 15.91 9.51
CA ARG A 193 17.82 14.79 10.12
C ARG A 193 17.12 13.47 9.81
N LEU A 194 15.79 13.40 9.98
CA LEU A 194 15.01 12.21 9.66
C LEU A 194 15.11 11.84 8.18
N ALA A 195 14.95 12.81 7.28
CA ALA A 195 15.09 12.58 5.85
C ALA A 195 16.49 12.08 5.47
N THR A 196 17.53 12.62 6.10
CA THR A 196 18.91 12.17 5.92
C THR A 196 19.09 10.72 6.36
N VAL A 197 18.59 10.35 7.54
CA VAL A 197 18.68 8.97 8.04
C VAL A 197 17.95 8.00 7.11
N GLU A 198 16.75 8.36 6.64
CA GLU A 198 16.00 7.52 5.71
C GLU A 198 16.71 7.39 4.35
N VAL A 199 17.32 8.47 3.82
CA VAL A 199 18.12 8.43 2.59
C VAL A 199 19.36 7.57 2.75
N VAL A 200 20.11 7.72 3.84
CA VAL A 200 21.30 6.90 4.12
C VAL A 200 20.92 5.43 4.21
N GLY A 201 19.86 5.09 4.95
CA GLY A 201 19.36 3.71 5.02
C GLY A 201 18.85 3.20 3.67
N PHE A 202 18.32 4.07 2.82
CA PHE A 202 17.87 3.70 1.47
C PHE A 202 19.04 3.44 0.51
N LEU A 203 20.15 4.19 0.62
CA LEU A 203 21.35 4.01 -0.21
C LEU A 203 21.96 2.61 -0.04
N GLU A 204 21.83 2.03 1.15
CA GLU A 204 22.32 0.68 1.48
C GLU A 204 21.44 -0.44 0.93
N LEU A 205 20.26 -0.13 0.38
CA LEU A 205 19.35 -1.16 -0.13
C LEU A 205 19.78 -1.70 -1.49
N GLN A 206 19.65 -3.01 -1.64
CA GLN A 206 19.56 -3.65 -2.95
C GLN A 206 18.09 -3.67 -3.38
N ALA A 207 17.59 -2.57 -3.93
CA ALA A 207 16.17 -2.38 -4.29
C ALA A 207 15.64 -3.46 -5.27
N HIS A 208 16.52 -4.01 -6.11
CA HIS A 208 16.30 -5.12 -7.03
C HIS A 208 17.67 -5.77 -7.34
N PRO A 209 17.76 -7.06 -7.78
CA PRO A 209 19.06 -7.67 -8.15
C PRO A 209 19.91 -6.90 -9.16
N LYS A 210 19.30 -5.95 -9.88
CA LYS A 210 19.94 -5.09 -10.89
C LYS A 210 19.84 -3.60 -10.61
N VAL A 211 19.21 -3.19 -9.50
CA VAL A 211 19.04 -1.77 -9.16
C VAL A 211 19.30 -1.60 -7.67
N THR A 212 20.31 -0.83 -7.34
CA THR A 212 20.65 -0.40 -5.98
C THR A 212 19.80 0.80 -5.57
N GLY A 213 19.67 1.05 -4.27
CA GLY A 213 19.05 2.26 -3.75
C GLY A 213 19.75 3.52 -4.28
N ARG A 214 21.09 3.49 -4.37
CA ARG A 214 21.90 4.56 -4.98
C ARG A 214 21.48 4.87 -6.42
N GLU A 215 21.42 3.86 -7.29
CA GLU A 215 21.00 4.05 -8.69
C GLU A 215 19.57 4.60 -8.78
N MET A 216 18.66 4.10 -7.93
CA MET A 216 17.28 4.56 -7.91
C MET A 216 17.17 6.04 -7.49
N LEU A 217 17.92 6.48 -6.47
CA LEU A 217 17.96 7.88 -6.06
C LEU A 217 18.59 8.77 -7.16
N GLN A 218 19.65 8.31 -7.82
CA GLN A 218 20.28 9.04 -8.92
C GLN A 218 19.32 9.22 -10.11
N GLU A 219 18.55 8.18 -10.47
CA GLU A 219 17.54 8.30 -11.51
C GLU A 219 16.39 9.22 -11.09
N LEU A 220 15.91 9.12 -9.85
CA LEU A 220 14.87 10.01 -9.32
C LEU A 220 15.29 11.49 -9.37
N LEU A 221 16.56 11.82 -9.11
CA LEU A 221 17.07 13.19 -9.21
C LEU A 221 16.99 13.75 -10.64
N LYS A 222 17.18 12.91 -11.67
CA LYS A 222 17.15 13.34 -13.08
C LYS A 222 15.74 13.65 -13.56
N VAL A 223 14.74 12.99 -13.00
CA VAL A 223 13.32 13.08 -13.41
C VAL A 223 12.44 13.66 -12.31
N TYR A 224 13.01 14.49 -11.44
CA TYR A 224 12.24 15.19 -10.42
C TYR A 224 11.57 16.43 -11.03
N PRO A 225 10.26 16.66 -10.78
CA PRO A 225 9.35 15.94 -9.87
C PRO A 225 8.51 14.81 -10.50
N GLU A 226 8.74 14.44 -11.75
CA GLU A 226 7.90 13.52 -12.54
C GLU A 226 7.94 12.07 -12.07
N GLY A 227 9.01 11.65 -11.41
CA GLY A 227 9.21 10.29 -10.88
C GLY A 227 9.55 9.24 -11.95
N ILE A 228 10.07 8.09 -11.50
CA ILE A 228 10.50 7.00 -12.39
C ILE A 228 9.37 5.97 -12.61
N PRO A 229 9.14 5.50 -13.85
CA PRO A 229 8.16 4.44 -14.13
C PRO A 229 8.61 3.06 -13.61
N GLU A 230 7.68 2.10 -13.53
CA GLU A 230 7.96 0.69 -13.19
C GLU A 230 8.95 0.01 -14.16
N VAL A 231 9.04 0.49 -15.41
CA VAL A 231 10.02 0.02 -16.39
C VAL A 231 10.87 1.20 -16.79
N SER A 232 12.14 1.19 -16.41
CA SER A 232 13.12 2.23 -16.74
C SER A 232 14.31 1.59 -17.45
N ASN A 233 14.69 2.11 -18.61
CA ASN A 233 15.81 1.61 -19.43
C ASN A 233 15.78 0.09 -19.68
N GLY A 234 14.58 -0.47 -19.88
CA GLY A 234 14.39 -1.92 -20.10
C GLY A 234 14.49 -2.78 -18.83
N ILE A 235 14.74 -2.18 -17.67
CA ILE A 235 14.75 -2.84 -16.37
C ILE A 235 13.39 -2.66 -15.71
N ARG A 236 12.77 -3.78 -15.34
CA ARG A 236 11.54 -3.77 -14.53
C ARG A 236 11.90 -3.64 -13.06
N ILE A 237 11.44 -2.57 -12.43
CA ILE A 237 11.55 -2.32 -10.99
C ILE A 237 10.23 -2.77 -10.38
N LEU A 238 10.27 -3.78 -9.50
CA LEU A 238 9.06 -4.38 -8.94
C LEU A 238 8.61 -3.61 -7.69
N PRO A 239 7.49 -2.86 -7.72
CA PRO A 239 7.10 -1.98 -6.61
C PRO A 239 6.91 -2.69 -5.27
N ARG A 240 6.35 -3.92 -5.31
CA ARG A 240 6.15 -4.74 -4.10
C ARG A 240 7.48 -5.17 -3.46
N GLU A 241 8.52 -5.44 -4.25
CA GLU A 241 9.84 -5.82 -3.73
C GLU A 241 10.53 -4.62 -3.08
N VAL A 242 10.53 -3.46 -3.76
CA VAL A 242 11.07 -2.22 -3.21
C VAL A 242 10.34 -1.81 -1.92
N ALA A 243 9.00 -1.89 -1.93
CA ALA A 243 8.17 -1.62 -0.76
C ALA A 243 8.50 -2.54 0.43
N ALA A 244 8.72 -3.84 0.18
CA ALA A 244 9.09 -4.78 1.22
C ALA A 244 10.45 -4.42 1.86
N LEU A 245 11.43 -4.03 1.05
CA LEU A 245 12.74 -3.61 1.55
C LEU A 245 12.66 -2.34 2.39
N ILE A 246 11.95 -1.32 1.89
CA ILE A 246 11.71 -0.05 2.60
C ILE A 246 11.07 -0.32 3.96
N ARG A 247 10.04 -1.17 4.00
CA ARG A 247 9.33 -1.51 5.24
C ARG A 247 10.23 -2.25 6.23
N ASN A 248 10.97 -3.25 5.76
CA ASN A 248 11.83 -4.07 6.62
C ASN A 248 13.02 -3.28 7.20
N LYS A 249 13.47 -2.24 6.50
CA LYS A 249 14.59 -1.38 6.93
C LYS A 249 14.13 -0.03 7.50
N SER A 250 12.82 0.22 7.51
CA SER A 250 12.21 1.47 7.97
C SER A 250 12.82 2.73 7.33
N CYS A 251 13.18 2.68 6.04
CA CYS A 251 13.82 3.78 5.31
C CYS A 251 12.91 4.31 4.20
N HIS A 252 11.98 5.21 4.55
CA HIS A 252 10.92 5.68 3.65
C HIS A 252 11.33 6.87 2.76
N ALA A 253 12.57 6.88 2.25
CA ALA A 253 13.06 7.95 1.39
C ALA A 253 12.34 8.03 0.03
N VAL A 254 11.83 6.89 -0.44
CA VAL A 254 11.15 6.72 -1.72
C VAL A 254 9.81 6.04 -1.47
N TYR A 255 8.81 6.34 -2.29
CA TYR A 255 7.56 5.58 -2.34
C TYR A 255 7.14 5.34 -3.78
N PHE A 256 6.28 4.33 -3.96
CA PHE A 256 5.59 4.10 -5.22
C PHE A 256 4.16 4.62 -5.15
N HIS A 257 3.76 5.43 -6.12
CA HIS A 257 2.42 5.97 -6.23
C HIS A 257 1.54 5.02 -7.06
N PRO A 258 0.53 4.36 -6.48
CA PRO A 258 -0.23 3.30 -7.16
C PRO A 258 -1.03 3.82 -8.37
N ILE A 259 -1.60 5.02 -8.27
CA ILE A 259 -2.36 5.65 -9.36
C ILE A 259 -1.43 6.11 -10.50
N LYS A 260 -0.35 6.84 -10.19
CA LYS A 260 0.60 7.36 -11.20
C LYS A 260 1.52 6.28 -11.77
N LYS A 261 1.60 5.11 -11.11
CA LYS A 261 2.48 3.98 -11.45
C LYS A 261 3.95 4.38 -11.57
N ARG A 262 4.41 5.20 -10.63
CA ARG A 262 5.76 5.77 -10.60
C ARG A 262 6.31 5.84 -9.19
N PHE A 263 7.62 5.76 -9.05
CA PHE A 263 8.31 6.05 -7.80
C PHE A 263 8.65 7.54 -7.69
N PHE A 264 8.60 8.05 -6.47
CA PHE A 264 8.88 9.44 -6.13
C PHE A 264 9.72 9.50 -4.85
N PHE A 265 10.44 10.62 -4.66
CA PHE A 265 10.92 10.99 -3.33
C PHE A 265 9.75 11.19 -2.38
N ALA A 266 9.90 10.75 -1.13
CA ALA A 266 8.87 10.92 -0.12
C ALA A 266 8.59 12.39 0.23
N SER A 267 9.57 13.27 0.12
CA SER A 267 9.38 14.71 0.21
C SER A 267 10.54 15.47 -0.44
N LYS A 268 10.41 16.80 -0.55
CA LYS A 268 11.50 17.69 -0.97
C LYS A 268 12.76 17.53 -0.09
N LEU A 269 12.58 17.36 1.22
CA LEU A 269 13.70 17.13 2.16
C LEU A 269 14.47 15.84 1.85
N HIS A 270 13.78 14.77 1.41
CA HIS A 270 14.46 13.53 0.98
C HIS A 270 15.24 13.72 -0.32
N LYS A 271 14.72 14.54 -1.24
CA LYS A 271 15.43 14.92 -2.45
C LYS A 271 16.70 15.70 -2.12
N GLU A 272 16.61 16.72 -1.27
CA GLU A 272 17.77 17.53 -0.83
C GLU A 272 18.81 16.69 -0.10
N ALA A 273 18.37 15.79 0.80
CA ALA A 273 19.26 14.85 1.47
C ALA A 273 19.94 13.91 0.47
N ALA A 274 19.23 13.40 -0.53
CA ALA A 274 19.82 12.56 -1.57
C ALA A 274 20.87 13.30 -2.40
N GLU A 275 20.64 14.56 -2.76
CA GLU A 275 21.65 15.39 -3.45
C GLU A 275 22.92 15.53 -2.62
N ALA A 276 22.78 15.86 -1.33
CA ALA A 276 23.92 16.03 -0.44
C ALA A 276 24.74 14.74 -0.26
N GLN A 277 24.07 13.59 -0.14
CA GLN A 277 24.74 12.29 0.05
C GLN A 277 25.35 11.75 -1.25
N LEU A 278 24.78 12.08 -2.42
CA LEU A 278 25.29 11.61 -3.71
C LEU A 278 26.40 12.51 -4.28
N ALA A 279 26.47 13.77 -3.87
CA ALA A 279 27.55 14.69 -4.25
C ALA A 279 28.89 14.39 -3.56
N ASN A 280 28.88 13.67 -2.43
CA ASN A 280 30.07 13.28 -1.66
C ASN A 280 30.23 11.74 -1.69
N PRO A 281 30.69 11.15 -2.81
CA PRO A 281 30.79 9.71 -2.98
C PRO A 281 31.81 9.03 -2.05
#